data_AF-A0A094FJS3-F1
#
_entry.id   AF-A0A094FJS3-F1
#
_cell.length_a   1.000
_cell.length_b   1.000
_cell.length_c   1.000
_cell.angle_alpha   90.00
_cell.angle_beta   90.00
_cell.angle_gamma   90.00
#
_symmetry.space_group_name_H-M   'P 1'
#
loop_
_entity.id
_entity.type
_entity.pdbx_description
1 polymer ?
#
loop_
_entity_poly.entity_id
_entity_poly.type
_entity_poly.pdbx_seq_one_letter_code
_entity_poly.pdbx_strand_id
1 'polypeptide(L)'
;MPIFDARDILSFPSGNNASDTVIGGINFNLTTLQHWNYTLYSNGTLSNNSNCFLTFDPYTPHLLPNGTFLNTTSCYTPLNGIGNRAKPGIALGVFFGLSLVFTMVNLRKHGKLFLPSEKRFVAIGRRWQWYWMIWVAACGMASGFTSVDVDRYYLPEWPLILNSIFWYLMIPSTLAIVWESVRHWGSWQERQLIDPDPFVLSQNDERGRREFYMPLVFYGFGFLHFFMSVPRNWTPISHQRSPDQALQVAAPQATDGRFKSGAVFLFLSWLTILFSLVHSMHHYTP
;
A
#
# COMPACT_ATOMS: atom_id res chain seq x y z
N MET A 1 0.93 -8.51 28.46
CA MET A 1 0.17 -7.26 28.63
C MET A 1 1.18 -6.14 28.53
N PRO A 2 1.17 -5.28 27.49
CA PRO A 2 2.09 -4.16 27.47
C PRO A 2 1.65 -3.18 28.56
N ILE A 3 2.62 -2.72 29.33
CA ILE A 3 2.47 -1.70 30.37
C ILE A 3 2.03 -0.41 29.68
N PHE A 4 0.82 0.06 29.96
CA PHE A 4 0.39 1.41 29.62
C PHE A 4 1.33 2.37 30.36
N ASP A 5 2.20 3.07 29.64
CA ASP A 5 3.05 4.08 30.27
C ASP A 5 2.20 5.32 30.59
N ALA A 6 2.08 5.62 31.88
CA ALA A 6 1.27 6.70 32.44
C ALA A 6 1.79 8.10 32.09
N ARG A 7 2.88 8.21 31.32
CA ARG A 7 3.54 9.48 30.97
C ARG A 7 2.81 10.31 29.91
N ASP A 8 2.08 9.69 29.00
CA ASP A 8 1.28 10.41 28.01
C ASP A 8 -0.12 10.75 28.51
N ILE A 9 -0.59 10.09 29.58
CA ILE A 9 -1.90 10.36 30.18
C ILE A 9 -1.71 11.50 31.18
N LEU A 10 -2.27 12.66 30.86
CA LEU A 10 -2.29 13.79 31.77
C LEU A 10 -3.41 13.59 32.78
N SER A 11 -3.08 13.79 34.06
CA SER A 11 -4.12 14.03 35.07
C SER A 11 -4.92 15.26 34.66
N PHE A 12 -6.24 15.19 34.79
CA PHE A 12 -7.07 16.35 34.47
C PHE A 12 -6.66 17.56 35.33
N PRO A 13 -6.44 18.73 34.71
CA PRO A 13 -6.10 19.95 35.44
C PRO A 13 -7.26 20.37 36.34
N SER A 14 -6.94 20.82 37.56
CA SER A 14 -7.94 21.29 38.52
C SER A 14 -8.70 22.50 37.97
N GLY A 15 -10.03 22.44 37.99
CA GLY A 15 -10.88 23.59 37.67
C GLY A 15 -11.29 24.39 38.90
N ASN A 16 -12.37 25.16 38.75
CA ASN A 16 -12.90 26.02 39.83
C ASN A 16 -13.41 25.22 41.03
N ASN A 17 -13.83 23.96 40.82
CA ASN A 17 -14.36 23.05 41.82
C ASN A 17 -13.77 21.65 41.67
N ALA A 18 -13.92 20.79 42.69
CA ALA A 18 -13.49 19.38 42.63
C ALA A 18 -14.22 18.55 41.56
N SER A 19 -15.37 19.00 41.08
CA SER A 19 -16.16 18.37 40.01
C SER A 19 -15.82 18.87 38.61
N ASP A 20 -14.97 19.90 38.49
CA ASP A 20 -14.75 20.60 37.23
C ASP A 20 -13.26 20.60 36.85
N THR A 21 -13.00 20.61 35.55
CA THR A 21 -11.65 20.67 34.98
C THR A 21 -11.61 21.71 33.87
N VAL A 22 -10.45 22.34 33.68
CA VAL A 22 -10.28 23.37 32.64
C VAL A 22 -9.37 22.85 31.56
N ILE A 23 -9.91 22.64 30.35
CA ILE A 23 -9.13 22.17 29.20
C ILE A 23 -9.28 23.20 28.08
N GLY A 24 -8.16 23.73 27.58
CA GLY A 24 -8.17 24.74 26.52
C GLY A 24 -8.95 26.03 26.88
N GLY A 25 -9.03 26.37 28.17
CA GLY A 25 -9.77 27.54 28.65
C GLY A 25 -11.28 27.34 28.82
N ILE A 26 -11.80 26.13 28.58
CA ILE A 26 -13.22 25.77 28.74
C ILE A 26 -13.40 24.86 29.96
N ASN A 27 -14.46 25.08 30.73
CA ASN A 27 -14.84 24.24 31.86
C ASN A 27 -15.53 22.95 31.38
N PHE A 28 -15.01 21.80 31.80
CA PHE A 28 -15.58 20.48 31.60
C PHE A 28 -15.98 19.86 32.94
N ASN A 29 -17.12 19.17 32.95
CA ASN A 29 -17.55 18.39 34.11
C ASN A 29 -16.73 17.08 34.20
N LEU A 30 -15.87 16.99 35.22
CA LEU A 30 -14.97 15.86 35.45
C LEU A 30 -15.75 14.57 35.77
N THR A 31 -16.88 14.68 36.48
CA THR A 31 -17.69 13.49 36.80
C THR A 31 -18.24 12.84 35.53
N THR A 32 -18.64 13.64 34.55
CA THR A 32 -19.12 13.14 33.26
C THR A 32 -17.97 12.57 32.42
N LEU A 33 -16.81 13.22 32.39
CA LEU A 33 -15.62 12.68 31.70
C LEU A 33 -15.19 11.33 32.27
N GLN A 34 -15.20 11.18 33.60
CA GLN A 34 -14.88 9.92 34.26
C GLN A 34 -15.96 8.85 34.06
N HIS A 35 -17.24 9.23 34.10
CA HIS A 35 -18.35 8.30 33.85
C HIS A 35 -18.25 7.66 32.47
N TRP A 36 -17.84 8.44 31.47
CA TRP A 36 -17.60 7.98 30.11
C TRP A 36 -16.14 7.62 29.85
N ASN A 37 -15.30 7.40 30.86
CA ASN A 37 -13.91 6.93 30.73
C ASN A 37 -13.04 7.69 29.70
N TYR A 38 -13.22 9.01 29.62
CA TYR A 38 -12.34 9.84 28.79
C TYR A 38 -10.98 10.04 29.47
N THR A 39 -9.93 9.99 28.67
CA THR A 39 -8.55 10.26 29.08
C THR A 39 -7.99 11.42 28.29
N LEU A 40 -7.29 12.33 28.98
CA LEU A 40 -6.59 13.45 28.38
C LEU A 40 -5.14 13.05 28.10
N TYR A 41 -4.65 13.37 26.90
CA TYR A 41 -3.29 13.06 26.46
C TYR A 41 -2.42 14.31 26.36
N SER A 42 -1.10 14.10 26.52
CA SER A 42 -0.04 15.12 26.39
C SER A 42 -0.08 15.90 25.07
N ASN A 43 -0.59 15.29 24.00
CA ASN A 43 -0.78 15.90 22.69
C ASN A 43 -2.03 16.78 22.58
N GLY A 44 -2.76 17.06 23.66
CA GLY A 44 -3.98 17.88 23.59
C GLY A 44 -5.14 17.18 22.89
N THR A 45 -5.24 15.86 23.07
CA THR A 45 -6.39 15.07 22.63
C THR A 45 -7.11 14.44 23.82
N LEU A 46 -8.42 14.26 23.66
CA LEU A 46 -9.30 13.62 24.63
C LEU A 46 -9.93 12.40 23.97
N SER A 47 -9.74 11.20 24.54
CA SER A 47 -10.24 9.98 23.92
C SER A 47 -10.88 9.02 24.92
N ASN A 48 -11.85 8.23 24.47
CA ASN A 48 -12.42 7.10 25.21
C ASN A 48 -12.37 5.83 24.34
N ASN A 49 -11.20 5.56 23.74
CA ASN A 49 -10.90 4.47 22.78
C ASN A 49 -11.71 4.44 21.47
N SER A 50 -12.98 4.85 21.50
CA SER A 50 -13.95 4.90 20.41
C SER A 50 -13.97 6.28 19.76
N ASN A 51 -14.15 7.31 20.56
CA ASN A 51 -14.15 8.71 20.14
C ASN A 51 -12.84 9.39 20.54
N CYS A 52 -12.33 10.25 19.67
CA CYS A 52 -11.17 11.09 19.92
C CYS A 52 -11.45 12.51 19.44
N PHE A 53 -11.28 13.48 20.34
CA PHE A 53 -11.49 14.90 20.08
C PHE A 53 -10.24 15.71 20.38
N LEU A 54 -10.08 16.82 19.68
CA LEU A 54 -9.02 17.79 19.93
C LEU A 54 -9.42 18.72 21.08
N THR A 55 -8.47 19.18 21.88
CA THR A 55 -8.76 20.00 23.07
C THR A 55 -7.95 21.30 23.15
N PHE A 56 -7.46 21.78 22.01
CA PHE A 56 -6.75 23.06 21.87
C PHE A 56 -7.53 24.04 20.99
N ASP A 57 -7.33 25.35 21.18
CA ASP A 57 -7.98 26.42 20.41
C ASP A 57 -7.57 26.35 18.92
N PRO A 58 -8.48 26.50 17.93
CA PRO A 58 -9.92 26.81 17.99
C PRO A 58 -10.86 25.59 18.03
N TYR A 59 -10.32 24.42 18.37
CA TYR A 59 -10.97 23.12 18.21
C TYR A 59 -11.54 22.54 19.51
N THR A 60 -11.54 23.32 20.58
CA THR A 60 -12.01 22.94 21.92
C THR A 60 -13.51 22.67 21.92
N PRO A 61 -13.96 21.43 22.25
CA PRO A 61 -15.37 21.09 22.25
C PRO A 61 -16.06 21.54 23.54
N HIS A 62 -17.40 21.59 23.54
CA HIS A 62 -18.19 21.79 24.76
C HIS A 62 -18.89 20.49 25.17
N LEU A 63 -18.74 20.08 26.43
CA LEU A 63 -19.40 18.89 26.97
C LEU A 63 -20.73 19.26 27.61
N LEU A 64 -21.82 18.65 27.12
CA LEU A 64 -23.13 18.75 27.76
C LEU A 64 -23.25 17.77 28.94
N PRO A 65 -24.13 18.04 29.92
CA PRO A 65 -24.32 17.17 31.09
C PRO A 65 -24.78 15.75 30.75
N ASN A 66 -25.41 15.57 29.58
CA ASN A 66 -25.84 14.28 29.06
C ASN A 66 -24.68 13.43 28.47
N GLY A 67 -23.45 13.95 28.43
CA GLY A 67 -22.28 13.28 27.86
C GLY A 67 -22.04 13.52 26.38
N THR A 68 -22.87 14.33 25.71
CA THR A 68 -22.68 14.69 24.30
C THR A 68 -21.72 15.88 24.17
N PHE A 69 -20.86 15.84 23.15
CA PHE A 69 -19.98 16.95 22.85
C PHE A 69 -20.54 17.79 21.69
N LEU A 70 -20.48 19.11 21.82
CA LEU A 70 -20.83 20.11 20.81
C LEU A 70 -19.56 20.75 20.23
N ASN A 71 -19.64 21.21 18.97
CA ASN A 71 -18.53 21.83 18.24
C ASN A 71 -17.24 20.99 18.29
N THR A 72 -17.39 19.69 18.07
CA THR A 72 -16.25 18.78 18.10
C THR A 72 -15.51 18.77 16.78
N THR A 73 -14.20 18.57 16.89
CA THR A 73 -13.38 18.13 15.77
C THR A 73 -12.71 16.82 16.15
N SER A 74 -12.74 15.88 15.22
CA SER A 74 -12.12 14.57 15.41
C SER A 74 -10.60 14.71 15.40
N CYS A 75 -9.91 13.88 16.18
CA CYS A 75 -8.45 13.78 16.10
C CYS A 75 -7.93 13.33 14.72
N TYR A 76 -8.81 12.76 13.88
CA TYR A 76 -8.48 12.29 12.53
C TYR A 76 -8.88 13.30 11.45
N THR A 77 -8.92 14.59 11.81
CA THR A 77 -9.22 15.67 10.87
C THR A 77 -7.93 16.16 10.19
N PRO A 78 -7.95 16.52 8.90
CA PRO A 78 -6.80 17.07 8.19
C PRO A 78 -6.53 18.54 8.58
N LEU A 79 -5.80 18.75 9.69
CA LEU A 79 -5.47 20.07 10.24
C LEU A 79 -4.05 20.53 9.89
N ASN A 80 -3.12 19.60 9.76
CA ASN A 80 -1.73 19.91 9.49
C ASN A 80 -1.55 20.37 8.04
N GLY A 81 -0.54 21.21 7.83
CA GLY A 81 -0.11 21.63 6.50
C GLY A 81 0.47 20.47 5.69
N ILE A 82 0.75 20.73 4.41
CA ILE A 82 1.39 19.76 3.52
C ILE A 82 2.83 19.53 4.00
N GLY A 83 3.08 18.32 4.52
CA GLY A 83 4.38 17.90 5.01
C GLY A 83 5.35 17.49 3.90
N ASN A 84 6.49 16.94 4.31
CA ASN A 84 7.56 16.51 3.40
C ASN A 84 7.26 15.20 2.68
N ARG A 85 6.30 14.39 3.13
CA ARG A 85 5.92 13.14 2.45
C ARG A 85 4.89 13.40 1.36
N ALA A 86 3.99 14.34 1.58
CA ALA A 86 2.95 14.73 0.65
C ALA A 86 3.52 15.35 -0.64
N LYS A 87 4.59 16.14 -0.55
CA LYS A 87 5.25 16.76 -1.73
C LYS A 87 5.69 15.72 -2.79
N PRO A 88 6.56 14.73 -2.47
CA PRO A 88 6.92 13.69 -3.42
C PRO A 88 5.74 12.78 -3.75
N GLY A 89 4.81 12.56 -2.83
CA GLY A 89 3.62 11.74 -3.08
C GLY A 89 2.69 12.33 -4.14
N ILE A 90 2.44 13.64 -4.13
CA ILE A 90 1.69 14.34 -5.17
C ILE A 90 2.42 14.24 -6.51
N ALA A 91 3.73 14.51 -6.52
CA ALA A 91 4.53 14.41 -7.75
C ALA A 91 4.45 13.01 -8.36
N LEU A 92 4.69 11.97 -7.56
CA LEU A 92 4.60 10.57 -7.98
C LEU A 92 3.17 10.21 -8.43
N GLY A 93 2.14 10.65 -7.71
CA GLY A 93 0.75 10.43 -8.08
C GLY A 93 0.41 11.01 -9.46
N VAL A 94 0.89 12.22 -9.75
CA VAL A 94 0.72 12.85 -11.09
C VAL A 94 1.50 12.08 -12.15
N PHE A 95 2.75 11.67 -11.89
CA PHE A 95 3.53 10.87 -12.84
C PHE A 95 2.89 9.50 -13.12
N PHE A 96 2.31 8.84 -12.11
CA PHE A 96 1.54 7.61 -12.32
C PHE A 96 0.24 7.86 -13.09
N GLY A 97 -0.42 8.99 -12.89
CA GLY A 97 -1.58 9.39 -13.70
C GLY A 97 -1.23 9.62 -15.17
N LEU A 98 -0.11 10.29 -15.44
CA LEU A 98 0.38 10.46 -16.81
C LEU A 98 0.81 9.13 -17.43
N SER A 99 1.53 8.28 -16.68
CA SER A 99 1.97 6.97 -17.17
C SER A 99 0.78 6.05 -17.48
N LEU A 100 -0.32 6.15 -16.72
CA LEU A 100 -1.56 5.42 -17.01
C LEU A 100 -2.12 5.78 -18.39
N VAL A 101 -2.16 7.07 -18.74
CA VAL A 101 -2.64 7.53 -20.06
C VAL A 101 -1.77 6.95 -21.18
N PHE A 102 -0.44 7.05 -21.06
CA PHE A 102 0.47 6.46 -22.05
C PHE A 102 0.34 4.94 -22.15
N THR A 103 0.16 4.26 -21.02
CA THR A 103 -0.05 2.81 -20.94
C THR A 103 -1.31 2.40 -21.69
N MET A 104 -2.42 3.14 -21.53
CA MET A 104 -3.67 2.88 -22.26
C MET A 104 -3.52 3.08 -23.77
N VAL A 105 -2.84 4.15 -24.21
CA VAL A 105 -2.57 4.40 -25.63
C VAL A 105 -1.73 3.26 -26.23
N ASN A 106 -0.67 2.86 -25.52
CA ASN A 106 0.20 1.76 -25.96
C ASN A 106 -0.52 0.42 -25.96
N LEU A 107 -1.35 0.14 -24.96
CA LEU A 107 -2.21 -1.05 -24.94
C LEU A 107 -3.15 -1.08 -26.15
N ARG A 108 -3.76 0.06 -26.53
CA ARG A 108 -4.59 0.13 -27.74
C ARG A 108 -3.80 -0.14 -29.01
N LYS A 109 -2.56 0.34 -29.10
CA LYS A 109 -1.68 0.14 -30.26
C LYS A 109 -1.17 -1.29 -30.35
N HIS A 110 -0.53 -1.79 -29.29
CA HIS A 110 0.12 -3.09 -29.24
C HIS A 110 -0.84 -4.25 -28.94
N GLY A 111 -2.03 -3.97 -28.39
CA GLY A 111 -3.05 -4.97 -28.10
C GLY A 111 -3.85 -5.43 -29.32
N LYS A 112 -3.82 -4.68 -30.43
CA LYS A 112 -4.52 -5.02 -31.68
C LYS A 112 -3.87 -6.20 -32.39
N LEU A 113 -4.68 -7.15 -32.84
CA LEU A 113 -4.23 -8.27 -33.65
C LEU A 113 -4.58 -7.95 -35.11
N PHE A 114 -3.58 -7.93 -35.99
CA PHE A 114 -3.76 -7.68 -37.41
C PHE A 114 -3.71 -8.97 -38.24
N LEU A 115 -3.20 -10.05 -37.66
CA LEU A 115 -3.16 -11.39 -38.25
C LEU A 115 -4.23 -12.28 -37.59
N PRO A 116 -4.68 -13.36 -38.24
CA PRO A 116 -5.57 -14.33 -37.61
C PRO A 116 -4.98 -14.91 -36.32
N SER A 117 -5.83 -15.28 -35.37
CA SER A 117 -5.36 -15.91 -34.13
C SER A 117 -4.91 -17.34 -34.39
N GLU A 118 -3.65 -17.64 -34.07
CA GLU A 118 -3.09 -18.99 -34.15
C GLU A 118 -3.04 -19.66 -32.77
N LYS A 119 -3.02 -21.00 -32.74
CA LYS A 119 -2.94 -21.78 -31.48
C LYS A 119 -1.62 -21.55 -30.74
N ARG A 120 -0.51 -21.32 -31.46
CA ARG A 120 0.83 -21.09 -30.89
C ARG A 120 0.97 -19.70 -30.27
N PHE A 121 0.30 -18.70 -30.83
CA PHE A 121 0.56 -17.29 -30.54
C PHE A 121 -0.72 -16.51 -30.23
N VAL A 122 -1.14 -16.57 -28.96
CA VAL A 122 -2.35 -15.89 -28.50
C VAL A 122 -2.07 -14.42 -28.13
N ALA A 123 -2.99 -13.53 -28.49
CA ALA A 123 -2.89 -12.10 -28.18
C ALA A 123 -2.87 -11.78 -26.66
N ILE A 124 -3.31 -12.73 -25.81
CA ILE A 124 -3.42 -12.55 -24.36
C ILE A 124 -2.06 -12.21 -23.73
N GLY A 125 -1.00 -12.92 -24.11
CA GLY A 125 0.33 -12.75 -23.50
C GLY A 125 0.91 -11.36 -23.74
N ARG A 126 0.67 -10.80 -24.93
CA ARG A 126 1.10 -9.45 -25.28
C ARG A 126 0.38 -8.34 -24.52
N ARG A 127 -0.87 -8.58 -24.09
CA ARG A 127 -1.68 -7.60 -23.35
C ARG A 127 -1.37 -7.62 -21.84
N TRP A 128 -0.89 -8.74 -21.30
CA TRP A 128 -0.77 -8.94 -19.86
C TRP A 128 0.20 -7.96 -19.18
N GLN A 129 1.35 -7.66 -19.81
CA GLN A 129 2.29 -6.64 -19.30
C GLN A 129 1.61 -5.26 -19.12
N TRP A 130 0.72 -4.89 -20.03
CA TRP A 130 0.03 -3.60 -19.99
C TRP A 130 -1.04 -3.56 -18.90
N TYR A 131 -1.74 -4.68 -18.66
CA TYR A 131 -2.69 -4.78 -17.54
C TYR A 131 -1.98 -4.64 -16.19
N TRP A 132 -0.80 -5.25 -16.04
CA TRP A 132 0.03 -5.05 -14.85
C TRP A 132 0.53 -3.60 -14.73
N MET A 133 0.90 -2.95 -15.82
CA MET A 133 1.26 -1.52 -15.82
C MET A 133 0.09 -0.63 -15.37
N ILE A 134 -1.12 -0.89 -15.85
CA ILE A 134 -2.34 -0.18 -15.41
C ILE A 134 -2.56 -0.37 -13.90
N TRP A 135 -2.43 -1.60 -13.42
CA TRP A 135 -2.57 -1.92 -12.00
C TRP A 135 -1.53 -1.20 -11.12
N VAL A 136 -0.26 -1.22 -11.52
CA VAL A 136 0.82 -0.50 -10.81
C VAL A 136 0.58 1.00 -10.82
N ALA A 137 0.16 1.56 -11.96
CA ALA A 137 -0.14 2.98 -12.05
C ALA A 137 -1.32 3.38 -11.13
N ALA A 138 -2.38 2.56 -11.09
CA ALA A 138 -3.51 2.77 -10.20
C ALA A 138 -3.10 2.71 -8.71
N CYS A 139 -2.30 1.71 -8.32
CA CYS A 139 -1.78 1.60 -6.95
C CYS A 139 -0.85 2.77 -6.61
N GLY A 140 0.02 3.18 -7.55
CA GLY A 140 0.92 4.33 -7.38
C GLY A 140 0.19 5.65 -7.23
N MET A 141 -0.89 5.86 -7.98
CA MET A 141 -1.78 7.02 -7.80
C MET A 141 -2.46 7.00 -6.43
N ALA A 142 -3.07 5.87 -6.06
CA ALA A 142 -3.77 5.74 -4.78
C ALA A 142 -2.82 5.95 -3.59
N SER A 143 -1.63 5.35 -3.63
CA SER A 143 -0.58 5.56 -2.63
C SER A 143 -0.09 7.02 -2.61
N GLY A 144 0.18 7.60 -3.79
CA GLY A 144 0.62 8.99 -3.91
C GLY A 144 -0.37 9.99 -3.31
N PHE A 145 -1.67 9.87 -3.62
CA PHE A 145 -2.67 10.78 -3.07
C PHE A 145 -2.95 10.55 -1.58
N THR A 146 -3.02 9.30 -1.12
CA THR A 146 -3.20 9.01 0.31
C THR A 146 -2.05 9.51 1.17
N SER A 147 -0.85 9.68 0.61
CA SER A 147 0.27 10.31 1.34
C SER A 147 0.02 11.78 1.73
N VAL A 148 -0.86 12.48 1.00
CA VAL A 148 -1.27 13.85 1.34
C VAL A 148 -2.06 13.84 2.64
N ASP A 149 -3.01 12.93 2.75
CA ASP A 149 -3.85 12.79 3.93
C ASP A 149 -3.04 12.29 5.13
N VAL A 150 -2.03 11.44 4.92
CA VAL A 150 -1.09 11.02 5.97
C VAL A 150 -0.40 12.21 6.64
N ASP A 151 0.06 13.20 5.87
CA ASP A 151 0.72 14.38 6.42
C ASP A 151 -0.28 15.39 7.01
N ARG A 152 -1.48 15.49 6.43
CA ARG A 152 -2.48 16.48 6.86
C ARG A 152 -3.22 16.06 8.12
N TYR A 153 -3.44 14.77 8.34
CA TYR A 153 -4.18 14.30 9.51
C TYR A 153 -3.43 14.63 10.80
N TYR A 154 -4.15 15.07 11.82
CA TYR A 154 -3.54 15.36 13.12
C TYR A 154 -3.00 14.08 13.79
N LEU A 155 -3.79 13.00 13.79
CA LEU A 155 -3.33 11.65 14.14
C LEU A 155 -3.44 10.70 12.95
N PRO A 156 -2.44 9.81 12.74
CA PRO A 156 -2.49 8.81 11.69
C PRO A 156 -3.60 7.77 11.93
N GLU A 157 -4.26 7.40 10.83
CA GLU A 157 -5.37 6.44 10.81
C GLU A 157 -5.42 5.70 9.44
N TRP A 158 -6.58 5.70 8.78
CA TRP A 158 -6.83 5.01 7.53
C TRP A 158 -5.94 5.42 6.36
N PRO A 159 -5.61 6.71 6.14
CA PRO A 159 -4.75 7.09 5.02
C PRO A 159 -3.38 6.42 5.05
N LEU A 160 -2.80 6.22 6.24
CA LEU A 160 -1.50 5.58 6.38
C LEU A 160 -1.56 4.08 6.02
N ILE A 161 -2.65 3.43 6.40
CA ILE A 161 -2.91 2.02 6.06
C ILE A 161 -3.06 1.87 4.55
N LEU A 162 -3.90 2.70 3.91
CA LEU A 162 -4.11 2.67 2.46
C LEU A 162 -2.82 2.96 1.70
N ASN A 163 -2.08 3.99 2.10
CA ASN A 163 -0.79 4.34 1.51
C ASN A 163 0.17 3.13 1.54
N SER A 164 0.27 2.45 2.69
CA SER A 164 1.14 1.29 2.88
C SER A 164 0.69 0.08 2.05
N ILE A 165 -0.61 -0.26 2.03
CA ILE A 165 -1.14 -1.40 1.28
C ILE A 165 -0.88 -1.23 -0.21
N PHE A 166 -1.25 -0.08 -0.78
CA PHE A 166 -1.07 0.16 -2.21
C PHE A 166 0.42 0.19 -2.59
N TRP A 167 1.27 0.76 -1.74
CA TRP A 167 2.71 0.73 -1.95
C TRP A 167 3.26 -0.70 -1.98
N TYR A 168 2.86 -1.53 -1.02
CA TYR A 168 3.29 -2.94 -0.97
C TYR A 168 2.77 -3.77 -2.14
N LEU A 169 1.56 -3.50 -2.64
CA LEU A 169 1.00 -4.17 -3.81
C LEU A 169 1.77 -3.82 -5.10
N MET A 170 2.40 -2.65 -5.18
CA MET A 170 3.21 -2.31 -6.36
C MET A 170 4.45 -3.18 -6.50
N ILE A 171 5.03 -3.69 -5.42
CA ILE A 171 6.26 -4.49 -5.46
C ILE A 171 6.09 -5.78 -6.29
N PRO A 172 5.16 -6.71 -5.96
CA PRO A 172 4.97 -7.91 -6.77
C PRO A 172 4.45 -7.57 -8.18
N SER A 173 3.65 -6.52 -8.31
CA SER A 173 3.07 -6.13 -9.60
C SER A 173 4.10 -5.52 -10.55
N THR A 174 5.10 -4.79 -10.05
CA THR A 174 6.22 -4.30 -10.88
C THR A 174 7.10 -5.45 -11.37
N LEU A 175 7.36 -6.44 -10.52
CA LEU A 175 7.99 -7.70 -10.95
C LEU A 175 7.16 -8.43 -12.02
N ALA A 176 5.83 -8.45 -11.90
CA ALA A 176 4.95 -9.03 -12.90
C ALA A 176 4.99 -8.29 -14.25
N ILE A 177 5.16 -6.96 -14.25
CA ILE A 177 5.42 -6.20 -15.50
C ILE A 177 6.69 -6.72 -16.16
N VAL A 178 7.80 -6.76 -15.42
CA VAL A 178 9.10 -7.19 -15.95
C VAL A 178 9.02 -8.63 -16.47
N TRP A 179 8.43 -9.53 -15.70
CA TRP A 179 8.20 -10.91 -16.09
C TRP A 179 7.45 -11.02 -17.42
N GLU A 180 6.31 -10.34 -17.55
CA GLU A 180 5.52 -10.41 -18.78
C GLU A 180 6.21 -9.73 -19.96
N SER A 181 6.99 -8.68 -19.73
CA SER A 181 7.82 -8.07 -20.76
C SER A 181 8.91 -9.02 -21.27
N VAL A 182 9.61 -9.73 -20.37
CA VAL A 182 10.61 -10.74 -20.74
C VAL A 182 9.95 -11.92 -21.46
N ARG A 183 8.83 -12.43 -20.95
CA ARG A 183 8.07 -13.52 -21.58
C ARG A 183 7.56 -13.13 -22.97
N HIS A 184 7.05 -11.91 -23.12
CA HIS A 184 6.63 -11.38 -24.42
C HIS A 184 7.81 -11.26 -25.38
N TRP A 185 8.96 -10.78 -24.91
CA TRP A 185 10.18 -10.69 -25.71
C TRP A 185 10.64 -12.08 -26.18
N GLY A 186 10.68 -13.08 -25.30
CA GLY A 186 11.03 -14.46 -25.67
C GLY A 186 10.08 -15.03 -26.73
N SER A 187 8.76 -14.84 -26.58
CA SER A 187 7.78 -15.23 -27.59
C SER A 187 7.94 -14.47 -28.91
N TRP A 188 8.37 -13.21 -28.87
CA TRP A 188 8.66 -12.44 -30.07
C TRP A 188 9.91 -12.96 -30.80
N GLN A 189 10.98 -13.30 -30.07
CA GLN A 189 12.18 -13.92 -30.65
C GLN A 189 11.85 -15.27 -31.30
N GLU A 190 11.03 -16.09 -30.65
CA GLU A 190 10.57 -17.36 -31.22
C GLU A 190 9.85 -17.16 -32.57
N ARG A 191 8.98 -16.13 -32.67
CA ARG A 191 8.29 -15.79 -33.93
C ARG A 191 9.24 -15.41 -35.05
N GLN A 192 10.31 -14.66 -34.74
CA GLN A 192 11.28 -14.26 -35.75
C GLN A 192 11.96 -15.47 -36.42
N LEU A 193 12.07 -16.61 -35.72
CA LEU A 193 12.61 -17.85 -36.26
C LEU A 193 11.57 -18.72 -36.97
N ILE A 194 10.31 -18.67 -36.54
CA ILE A 194 9.22 -19.51 -37.06
C ILE A 194 8.56 -18.89 -38.31
N ASP A 195 8.45 -17.57 -38.37
CA ASP A 195 7.82 -16.88 -39.51
C ASP A 195 8.51 -17.23 -40.86
N PRO A 196 9.86 -17.37 -40.92
CA PRO A 196 10.54 -17.86 -42.13
C PRO A 196 10.40 -19.36 -42.38
N ASP A 197 10.46 -20.20 -41.33
CA ASP A 197 10.32 -21.65 -41.43
C ASP A 197 9.55 -22.21 -40.20
N PRO A 198 8.28 -22.64 -40.39
CA PRO A 198 7.44 -23.14 -39.31
C PRO A 198 7.94 -24.42 -38.63
N PHE A 199 8.85 -25.16 -39.25
CA PHE A 199 9.29 -26.49 -38.79
C PHE A 199 10.62 -26.45 -38.01
N VAL A 200 11.28 -25.30 -37.90
CA VAL A 200 12.57 -25.14 -37.19
C VAL A 200 12.46 -25.53 -35.71
N LEU A 201 11.35 -25.20 -35.08
CA LEU A 201 11.13 -25.38 -33.64
C LEU A 201 9.86 -26.18 -33.36
N SER A 202 10.03 -27.41 -32.87
CA SER A 202 8.94 -28.25 -32.38
C SER A 202 8.36 -27.69 -31.08
N GLN A 203 7.05 -27.89 -30.89
CA GLN A 203 6.32 -27.45 -29.69
C GLN A 203 6.43 -28.43 -28.52
N ASN A 204 6.71 -29.71 -28.80
CA ASN A 204 6.74 -30.77 -27.79
C ASN A 204 8.14 -31.02 -27.21
N ASP A 205 9.08 -30.12 -27.50
CA ASP A 205 10.46 -30.25 -27.05
C ASP A 205 10.61 -29.87 -25.58
N GLU A 206 11.73 -30.25 -24.97
CA GLU A 206 12.05 -29.89 -23.58
C GLU A 206 12.01 -28.36 -23.33
N ARG A 207 12.39 -27.57 -24.34
CA ARG A 207 12.27 -26.10 -24.39
C ARG A 207 10.84 -25.65 -24.12
N GLY A 208 9.89 -26.13 -24.92
CA GLY A 208 8.47 -25.76 -24.80
C GLY A 208 7.88 -26.17 -23.46
N ARG A 209 8.28 -27.33 -22.93
CA ARG A 209 7.88 -27.77 -21.59
C ARG A 209 8.38 -26.83 -20.50
N ARG A 210 9.65 -26.38 -20.57
CA ARG A 210 10.21 -25.42 -19.61
C ARG A 210 9.44 -24.09 -19.68
N GLU A 211 9.20 -23.56 -20.87
CA GLU A 211 8.47 -22.30 -21.07
C GLU A 211 7.02 -22.34 -20.59
N PHE A 212 6.40 -23.53 -20.61
CA PHE A 212 5.08 -23.73 -20.01
C PHE A 212 5.10 -23.64 -18.48
N TYR A 213 6.11 -24.23 -17.82
CA TYR A 213 6.20 -24.25 -16.35
C TYR A 213 6.74 -22.95 -15.74
N MET A 214 7.61 -22.21 -16.41
CA MET A 214 8.19 -20.98 -15.82
C MET A 214 7.15 -19.96 -15.36
N PRO A 215 6.07 -19.64 -16.11
CA PRO A 215 4.99 -18.79 -15.62
C PRO A 215 4.35 -19.31 -14.33
N LEU A 216 4.15 -20.63 -14.21
CA LEU A 216 3.56 -21.24 -13.02
C LEU A 216 4.47 -21.06 -11.80
N VAL A 217 5.78 -21.21 -11.97
CA VAL A 217 6.76 -20.99 -10.89
C VAL A 217 6.81 -19.50 -10.50
N PHE A 218 6.89 -18.59 -11.48
CA PHE A 218 6.90 -17.14 -11.23
C PHE A 218 5.64 -16.70 -10.47
N TYR A 219 4.45 -17.03 -10.99
CA TYR A 219 3.20 -16.67 -10.34
C TYR A 219 3.01 -17.40 -9.01
N GLY A 220 3.50 -18.64 -8.88
CA GLY A 220 3.52 -19.38 -7.62
C GLY A 220 4.25 -18.60 -6.52
N PHE A 221 5.46 -18.10 -6.80
CA PHE A 221 6.18 -17.24 -5.86
C PHE A 221 5.50 -15.88 -5.65
N GLY A 222 4.95 -15.28 -6.70
CA GLY A 222 4.19 -14.02 -6.59
C GLY A 222 2.96 -14.14 -5.69
N PHE A 223 2.20 -15.23 -5.80
CA PHE A 223 1.06 -15.53 -4.93
C PHE A 223 1.51 -15.80 -3.49
N LEU A 224 2.59 -16.56 -3.29
CA LEU A 224 3.15 -16.78 -1.95
C LEU A 224 3.55 -15.46 -1.29
N HIS A 225 4.20 -14.55 -2.02
CA HIS A 225 4.47 -13.20 -1.52
C HIS A 225 3.18 -12.47 -1.13
N PHE A 226 2.16 -12.48 -2.01
CA PHE A 226 0.88 -11.83 -1.75
C PHE A 226 0.23 -12.36 -0.47
N PHE A 227 0.11 -13.67 -0.30
CA PHE A 227 -0.49 -14.28 0.89
C PHE A 227 0.34 -14.08 2.17
N MET A 228 1.65 -13.98 2.05
CA MET A 228 2.49 -13.67 3.22
C MET A 228 2.34 -12.21 3.65
N SER A 229 2.37 -11.25 2.73
CA SER A 229 2.49 -9.82 3.03
C SER A 229 1.15 -9.08 3.16
N VAL A 230 0.13 -9.42 2.35
CA VAL A 230 -1.09 -8.61 2.20
C VAL A 230 -2.22 -8.99 3.16
N PRO A 231 -2.68 -10.26 3.25
CA PRO A 231 -3.78 -10.63 4.14
C PRO A 231 -3.29 -10.72 5.59
N ARG A 232 -3.37 -9.59 6.28
CA ARG A 232 -3.03 -9.41 7.69
C ARG A 232 -3.82 -8.24 8.28
N ASN A 233 -3.75 -8.09 9.60
CA ASN A 233 -4.22 -6.88 10.23
C ASN A 233 -3.23 -5.72 9.97
N TRP A 234 -3.72 -4.65 9.34
CA TRP A 234 -2.95 -3.44 9.05
C TRP A 234 -3.19 -2.32 10.06
N THR A 235 -4.24 -2.42 10.90
CA THR A 235 -4.55 -1.44 11.96
C THR A 235 -3.35 -1.09 12.83
N PRO A 236 -2.47 -2.03 13.22
CA PRO A 236 -1.32 -1.70 14.06
C PRO A 236 -0.36 -0.66 13.48
N ILE A 237 -0.31 -0.49 12.15
CA ILE A 237 0.55 0.50 11.50
C ILE A 237 0.07 1.93 11.79
N SER A 238 -1.23 2.12 12.06
CA SER A 238 -1.79 3.42 12.43
C SER A 238 -1.39 3.88 13.84
N HIS A 239 -0.84 2.99 14.68
CA HIS A 239 -0.36 3.33 16.02
C HIS A 239 1.03 4.01 15.98
N GLN A 240 1.13 5.08 15.21
CA GLN A 240 2.27 6.00 15.19
C GLN A 240 1.92 7.33 15.87
N ARG A 241 1.06 7.26 16.90
CA ARG A 241 0.45 8.44 17.57
C ARG A 241 1.29 8.94 18.74
N SER A 242 2.15 8.08 19.28
CA SER A 242 3.19 8.43 20.25
C SER A 242 4.50 7.70 19.92
N PRO A 243 5.65 8.18 20.41
CA PRO A 243 6.96 7.54 20.16
C PRO A 243 6.99 6.08 20.59
N ASP A 244 6.40 5.76 21.74
CA ASP A 244 6.38 4.39 22.27
C ASP A 244 5.48 3.47 21.46
N GLN A 245 4.29 3.93 21.05
CA GLN A 245 3.43 3.16 20.15
C GLN A 245 4.14 2.90 18.81
N ALA A 246 4.84 3.90 18.29
CA ALA A 246 5.60 3.76 17.05
C ALA A 246 6.69 2.69 17.18
N LEU A 247 7.45 2.67 18.29
CA LEU A 247 8.55 1.72 18.50
C LEU A 247 8.08 0.32 18.88
N GLN A 248 7.07 0.20 19.75
CA GLN A 248 6.65 -1.08 20.31
C GLN A 248 5.56 -1.77 19.48
N VAL A 249 4.76 -1.02 18.71
CA VAL A 249 3.62 -1.57 17.96
C VAL A 249 3.85 -1.40 16.46
N ALA A 250 4.00 -0.18 15.95
CA ALA A 250 4.02 0.05 14.51
C ALA A 250 5.30 -0.49 13.83
N ALA A 251 6.48 -0.25 14.41
CA ALA A 251 7.77 -0.67 13.87
C ALA A 251 7.91 -2.20 13.73
N PRO A 252 7.67 -3.03 14.76
CA PRO A 252 7.79 -4.49 14.61
C PRO A 252 6.77 -5.03 13.60
N GLN A 253 5.60 -4.40 13.51
CA GLN A 253 4.57 -4.77 12.55
C GLN A 253 4.96 -4.42 11.10
N ALA A 254 5.74 -3.36 10.88
CA ALA A 254 6.21 -2.94 9.56
C ALA A 254 7.32 -3.85 9.00
N THR A 255 8.13 -4.50 9.84
CA THR A 255 9.27 -5.35 9.43
C THR A 255 9.20 -6.78 9.97
N ASP A 256 7.98 -7.29 10.12
CA ASP A 256 7.74 -8.61 10.70
C ASP A 256 8.28 -9.74 9.80
N GLY A 257 8.43 -10.94 10.35
CA GLY A 257 8.95 -12.13 9.65
C GLY A 257 8.19 -12.44 8.35
N ARG A 258 6.89 -12.11 8.29
CA ARG A 258 6.08 -12.27 7.07
C ARG A 258 6.58 -11.45 5.88
N PHE A 259 7.01 -10.22 6.11
CA PHE A 259 7.60 -9.38 5.05
C PHE A 259 8.96 -9.90 4.62
N LYS A 260 9.76 -10.40 5.57
CA LYS A 260 11.06 -11.03 5.27
C LYS A 260 10.89 -12.28 4.41
N SER A 261 9.97 -13.16 4.78
CA SER A 261 9.63 -14.36 3.98
C SER A 261 9.06 -13.97 2.61
N GLY A 262 8.18 -12.96 2.56
CA GLY A 262 7.67 -12.40 1.31
C GLY A 262 8.78 -11.93 0.39
N ALA A 263 9.78 -11.20 0.92
CA ALA A 263 10.92 -10.71 0.15
C ALA A 263 11.75 -11.86 -0.45
N VAL A 264 11.90 -12.99 0.27
CA VAL A 264 12.57 -14.19 -0.27
C VAL A 264 11.79 -14.76 -1.46
N PHE A 265 10.46 -14.85 -1.39
CA PHE A 265 9.67 -15.30 -2.54
C PHE A 265 9.77 -14.34 -3.73
N LEU A 266 9.81 -13.03 -3.50
CA LEU A 266 10.05 -12.07 -4.57
C LEU A 266 11.44 -12.24 -5.19
N PHE A 267 12.47 -12.49 -4.38
CA PHE A 267 13.81 -12.77 -4.89
C PHE A 267 13.83 -14.03 -5.76
N LEU A 268 13.14 -15.11 -5.37
CA LEU A 268 12.98 -16.30 -6.20
C LEU A 268 12.23 -16.01 -7.50
N SER A 269 11.18 -15.18 -7.46
CA SER A 269 10.47 -14.73 -8.66
C SER A 269 11.38 -13.93 -9.60
N TRP A 270 12.29 -13.12 -9.05
CA TRP A 270 13.28 -12.39 -9.83
C TRP A 270 14.32 -13.33 -10.48
N LEU A 271 14.79 -14.34 -9.75
CA LEU A 271 15.66 -15.39 -10.33
C LEU A 271 14.97 -16.13 -11.47
N THR A 272 13.66 -16.39 -11.38
CA THR A 272 12.91 -17.00 -12.49
C THR A 272 12.83 -16.11 -13.72
N ILE A 273 12.76 -14.79 -13.56
CA ILE A 273 12.84 -13.83 -14.67
C ILE A 273 14.20 -13.94 -15.36
N LEU A 274 15.30 -13.92 -14.59
CA LEU A 274 16.65 -14.04 -15.13
C LEU A 274 16.87 -15.35 -15.86
N PHE A 275 16.43 -16.46 -15.26
CA PHE A 275 16.51 -17.78 -15.89
C PHE A 275 15.72 -17.82 -17.20
N SER A 276 14.51 -17.25 -17.23
CA SER A 276 13.71 -17.15 -18.46
C SER A 276 14.38 -16.33 -19.55
N LEU A 277 15.04 -15.22 -19.18
CA LEU A 277 15.79 -14.39 -20.12
C LEU A 277 16.98 -15.16 -20.71
N VAL A 278 17.81 -15.79 -19.87
CA VAL A 278 18.98 -16.57 -20.30
C VAL A 278 18.55 -17.76 -21.17
N HIS A 279 17.49 -18.46 -20.78
CA HIS A 279 16.91 -19.55 -21.57
C HIS A 279 16.47 -19.07 -22.95
N SER A 280 15.77 -17.93 -23.02
CA SER A 280 15.31 -17.36 -24.29
C SER A 280 16.47 -16.91 -25.17
N MET A 281 17.50 -16.28 -24.60
CA MET A 281 18.72 -15.92 -25.35
C MET A 281 19.40 -17.17 -25.90
N HIS A 282 19.65 -18.17 -25.06
CA HIS A 282 20.35 -19.39 -25.49
C HIS A 282 19.67 -20.12 -26.64
N HIS A 283 18.33 -20.07 -26.72
CA HIS A 283 17.56 -20.78 -27.75
C HIS A 283 17.17 -19.94 -28.97
N TYR A 284 17.08 -18.61 -28.84
CA TYR A 284 16.55 -17.76 -29.91
C TYR A 284 17.48 -16.68 -30.44
N THR A 285 18.55 -16.33 -29.70
CA THR A 285 19.56 -15.42 -30.25
C THR A 285 20.63 -16.21 -31.00
N PRO A 286 21.03 -15.76 -32.20
CA PRO A 286 22.04 -16.43 -33.03
C PRO A 286 23.45 -16.39 -32.42
#